data_AF-A0A0G1YWF1-F1
#
_entry.id   AF-A0A0G1YWF1-F1
#
_cell.length_a   1.000
_cell.length_b   1.000
_cell.length_c   1.000
_cell.angle_alpha   90.00
_cell.angle_beta   90.00
_cell.angle_gamma   90.00
#
_symmetry.space_group_name_H-M   'P 1'
#
loop_
_entity.id
_entity.type
_entity.pdbx_description
1 polymer ?
#
loop_
_entity_poly.entity_id
_entity_poly.type
_entity_poly.pdbx_seq_one_letter_code
_entity_poly.pdbx_strand_id
1 'polypeptide(L)'
;MAKPVLISGIQPTGSLHIGNYLGALKNFVELQDSGAYECYFFIADYHSLTEPFTKEEKERQVLGLAATFLAAGLDPKRSTLFIQSHVPASTELAWILSALTPFGELRRMTQFKEKGGEKDSANVGLFTYPVLMAADILLYDAKTVPVGEDQLQHLELARTLARKFNAKFGKVFI
;
A
#
# COMPACT_ATOMS: atom_id res chain seq x y z
N MET A 1 -24.50 -1.40 -12.51
CA MET A 1 -23.13 -0.92 -12.83
C MET A 1 -22.15 -1.69 -11.97
N ALA A 2 -20.94 -1.98 -12.45
CA ALA A 2 -19.89 -2.57 -11.62
C ALA A 2 -19.54 -1.61 -10.47
N LYS A 3 -19.24 -2.16 -9.29
CA LYS A 3 -18.86 -1.36 -8.12
C LYS A 3 -17.48 -0.73 -8.36
N PRO A 4 -17.23 0.52 -7.92
CA PRO A 4 -15.89 1.07 -7.94
C PRO A 4 -14.95 0.24 -7.06
N VAL A 5 -13.71 0.04 -7.52
CA VAL A 5 -12.68 -0.65 -6.76
C VAL A 5 -12.15 0.25 -5.66
N LEU A 6 -12.04 -0.30 -4.45
CA LEU A 6 -11.40 0.29 -3.30
C LEU A 6 -10.23 -0.58 -2.87
N ILE A 7 -9.06 0.03 -2.66
CA ILE A 7 -7.90 -0.68 -2.12
C ILE A 7 -7.29 0.04 -0.93
N SER A 8 -6.88 -0.70 0.09
CA SER A 8 -6.08 -0.16 1.20
C SER A 8 -5.20 -1.23 1.82
N GLY A 9 -4.03 -0.83 2.33
CA GLY A 9 -3.03 -1.72 2.88
C GLY A 9 -2.60 -1.30 4.28
N ILE A 10 -2.30 -2.28 5.12
CA ILE A 10 -1.72 -2.06 6.46
C ILE A 10 -0.37 -2.77 6.52
N GLN A 11 0.67 -2.06 6.95
CA GLN A 11 1.98 -2.66 7.20
C GLN A 11 1.94 -3.55 8.45
N PRO A 12 2.55 -4.75 8.42
CA PRO A 12 2.75 -5.55 9.61
C PRO A 12 3.89 -4.95 10.45
N THR A 13 3.54 -4.12 11.44
CA THR A 13 4.49 -3.46 12.36
C THR A 13 4.06 -3.63 13.82
N GLY A 14 4.96 -4.17 14.66
CA GLY A 14 4.77 -4.25 16.11
C GLY A 14 3.58 -5.11 16.54
N SER A 15 3.20 -4.98 17.81
CA SER A 15 1.94 -5.52 18.34
C SER A 15 0.79 -4.55 18.06
N LEU A 16 -0.22 -5.01 17.33
CA LEU A 16 -1.47 -4.28 17.11
C LEU A 16 -2.06 -3.77 18.43
N HIS A 17 -2.39 -2.48 18.45
CA HIS A 17 -3.07 -1.84 19.57
C HIS A 17 -4.36 -1.18 19.09
N ILE A 18 -5.15 -0.67 20.04
CA ILE A 18 -6.45 -0.05 19.77
C ILE A 18 -6.39 1.10 18.74
N GLY A 19 -5.23 1.75 18.61
CA GLY A 19 -4.98 2.78 17.60
C GLY A 19 -5.07 2.25 16.17
N ASN A 20 -4.52 1.06 15.90
CA ASN A 20 -4.64 0.44 14.57
C ASN A 20 -6.09 0.04 14.26
N TYR A 21 -6.83 -0.42 15.27
CA TYR A 21 -8.23 -0.79 15.11
C TYR A 21 -9.10 0.44 14.78
N LEU A 22 -8.99 1.49 15.60
CA LEU A 22 -9.75 2.73 15.42
C LEU A 22 -9.30 3.54 14.19
N GLY A 23 -8.02 3.49 13.85
CA GLY A 23 -7.45 4.26 12.75
C GLY A 23 -7.77 3.69 11.37
N ALA A 24 -7.84 2.36 11.23
CA ALA A 24 -8.01 1.73 9.92
C ALA A 24 -9.04 0.59 9.90
N LEU A 25 -8.89 -0.43 10.76
CA LEU A 25 -9.68 -1.67 10.62
C LEU A 25 -11.18 -1.47 10.78
N LYS A 26 -11.61 -0.63 11.73
CA LYS A 26 -13.03 -0.28 11.90
C LYS A 26 -13.61 0.31 10.62
N ASN A 27 -12.88 1.22 9.98
CA ASN A 27 -13.30 1.84 8.72
C ASN A 27 -13.33 0.80 7.57
N PHE A 28 -12.40 -0.15 7.54
CA PHE A 28 -12.41 -1.20 6.50
C PHE A 28 -13.65 -2.09 6.60
N VAL A 29 -14.04 -2.47 7.82
CA VAL A 29 -15.26 -3.25 8.06
C VAL A 29 -16.49 -2.45 7.65
N GLU A 30 -16.58 -1.17 8.00
CA GLU A 30 -17.67 -0.29 7.56
C GLU A 30 -17.75 -0.14 6.03
N LEU A 31 -16.61 -0.01 5.35
CA LEU A 31 -16.54 0.07 3.90
C LEU A 31 -16.99 -1.22 3.23
N GLN A 32 -16.57 -2.38 3.74
CA GLN A 32 -17.07 -3.69 3.33
C GLN A 32 -18.59 -3.81 3.56
N ASP A 33 -19.08 -3.33 4.70
CA ASP A 33 -20.49 -3.37 5.12
C ASP A 33 -21.41 -2.46 4.32
N SER A 34 -20.88 -1.35 3.81
CA SER A 34 -21.61 -0.48 2.91
C SER A 34 -22.08 -1.18 1.62
N GLY A 35 -21.34 -2.21 1.19
CA GLY A 35 -21.58 -2.88 -0.09
C GLY A 35 -21.38 -1.98 -1.32
N ALA A 36 -20.86 -0.76 -1.16
CA ALA A 36 -20.71 0.24 -2.22
C ALA A 36 -19.50 -0.02 -3.13
N TYR A 37 -18.51 -0.78 -2.64
CA TYR A 37 -17.23 -1.00 -3.32
C TYR A 37 -16.97 -2.49 -3.58
N GLU A 38 -16.08 -2.74 -4.53
CA GLU A 38 -15.30 -3.98 -4.59
C GLU A 38 -14.01 -3.76 -3.79
N CYS A 39 -13.92 -4.39 -2.62
CA CYS A 39 -12.89 -4.09 -1.63
C CYS A 39 -11.69 -5.04 -1.73
N TYR A 40 -10.49 -4.44 -1.75
CA TYR A 40 -9.21 -5.11 -1.64
C TYR A 40 -8.49 -4.60 -0.39
N PHE A 41 -8.25 -5.47 0.58
CA PHE A 41 -7.49 -5.14 1.78
C PHE A 41 -6.27 -6.04 1.86
N PHE A 42 -5.11 -5.46 2.11
CA PHE A 42 -3.87 -6.23 2.07
C PHE A 42 -2.90 -5.95 3.20
N ILE A 43 -2.07 -6.94 3.45
CA ILE A 43 -0.93 -6.87 4.36
C ILE A 43 0.28 -6.44 3.54
N ALA A 44 0.74 -5.21 3.77
CA ALA A 44 1.82 -4.56 3.05
C ALA A 44 3.20 -5.02 3.58
N ASP A 45 3.48 -6.32 3.47
CA ASP A 45 4.67 -6.94 4.05
C ASP A 45 5.98 -6.53 3.37
N TYR A 46 6.01 -6.33 2.04
CA TYR A 46 7.21 -5.76 1.39
C TYR A 46 7.55 -4.36 1.88
N HIS A 47 6.55 -3.50 2.08
CA HIS A 47 6.78 -2.16 2.64
C HIS A 47 7.42 -2.21 4.02
N SER A 48 7.05 -3.21 4.83
CA SER A 48 7.59 -3.36 6.18
C SER A 48 9.04 -3.85 6.24
N LEU A 49 9.64 -4.24 5.10
CA LEU A 49 11.06 -4.59 5.00
C LEU A 49 11.98 -3.36 4.88
N THR A 50 11.40 -2.16 4.76
CA THR A 50 12.15 -0.90 4.71
C THR A 50 12.60 -0.41 6.11
N GLU A 51 12.14 -1.08 7.17
CA GLU A 51 12.47 -0.81 8.56
C GLU A 51 13.27 -1.99 9.15
N PRO A 52 14.00 -1.84 10.28
CA PRO A 52 14.68 -2.97 10.91
C PRO A 52 13.72 -4.09 11.34
N PHE A 53 14.06 -5.35 11.08
CA PHE A 53 13.26 -6.52 11.46
C PHE A 53 14.12 -7.77 11.72
N THR A 54 13.54 -8.76 12.39
CA THR A 54 14.03 -10.15 12.40
C THR A 54 13.08 -11.04 11.62
N LYS A 55 13.58 -12.15 11.07
CA LYS A 55 12.76 -13.09 10.28
C LYS A 55 11.57 -13.59 11.09
N GLU A 56 11.83 -14.08 12.30
CA GLU A 56 10.85 -14.70 13.18
C GLU A 56 9.77 -13.69 13.60
N GLU A 57 10.17 -12.43 13.83
CA GLU A 57 9.24 -11.36 14.12
C GLU A 57 8.36 -11.03 12.92
N LYS A 58 8.93 -10.92 11.72
CA LYS A 58 8.17 -10.55 10.52
C LYS A 58 7.12 -11.58 10.17
N GLU A 59 7.47 -12.87 10.20
CA GLU A 59 6.53 -13.97 9.98
C GLU A 59 5.36 -13.91 10.97
N ARG A 60 5.67 -13.69 12.26
CA ARG A 60 4.65 -13.54 13.30
C ARG A 60 3.76 -12.31 13.09
N GLN A 61 4.31 -11.18 12.69
CA GLN A 61 3.56 -9.95 12.46
C GLN A 61 2.60 -10.09 11.26
N VAL A 62 3.04 -10.71 10.17
CA VAL A 62 2.19 -10.96 8.99
C VAL A 62 1.01 -11.86 9.35
N LEU A 63 1.28 -13.00 9.99
CA LEU A 63 0.21 -13.93 10.40
C LEU A 63 -0.71 -13.32 11.45
N GLY A 64 -0.16 -12.56 12.41
CA GLY A 64 -0.93 -11.86 13.42
C GLY A 64 -1.86 -10.79 12.84
N LEU A 65 -1.38 -10.02 11.86
CA LEU A 65 -2.20 -9.02 11.18
C LEU A 65 -3.31 -9.69 10.35
N ALA A 66 -3.03 -10.80 9.68
CA ALA A 66 -4.04 -11.58 8.97
C ALA A 66 -5.14 -12.09 9.91
N ALA A 67 -4.76 -12.69 11.04
CA ALA A 67 -5.70 -13.11 12.07
C ALA A 67 -6.53 -11.93 12.58
N THR A 68 -5.91 -10.76 12.74
CA THR A 68 -6.58 -9.56 13.23
C THR A 68 -7.57 -8.97 12.23
N PHE A 69 -7.27 -9.00 10.92
CA PHE A 69 -8.23 -8.62 9.88
C PHE A 69 -9.51 -9.43 10.00
N LEU A 70 -9.38 -10.75 10.12
CA LEU A 70 -10.52 -11.66 10.25
C LEU A 70 -11.27 -11.44 11.57
N ALA A 71 -10.54 -11.34 12.69
CA ALA A 71 -11.13 -11.13 14.02
C ALA A 71 -11.86 -9.79 14.14
N ALA A 72 -11.41 -8.75 13.42
CA ALA A 72 -12.05 -7.45 13.39
C ALA A 72 -13.37 -7.43 12.60
N GLY A 73 -13.62 -8.43 11.75
CA GLY A 73 -14.85 -8.56 10.96
C GLY A 73 -14.68 -8.45 9.43
N LEU A 74 -13.44 -8.41 8.91
CA LEU A 74 -13.23 -8.54 7.47
C LEU A 74 -13.56 -9.97 7.03
N ASP A 75 -14.42 -10.09 6.03
CA ASP A 75 -14.93 -11.36 5.54
C ASP A 75 -14.37 -11.62 4.13
N PRO A 76 -13.53 -12.67 3.94
CA PRO A 76 -13.00 -13.06 2.63
C PRO A 76 -14.06 -13.38 1.58
N LYS A 77 -15.33 -13.62 1.97
CA LYS A 77 -16.44 -13.80 1.03
C LYS A 77 -16.98 -12.50 0.47
N ARG A 78 -16.62 -11.36 1.06
CA ARG A 78 -17.17 -10.03 0.77
C ARG A 78 -16.10 -9.06 0.28
N SER A 79 -14.85 -9.26 0.70
CA SER A 79 -13.68 -8.50 0.27
C SER A 79 -12.54 -9.45 -0.10
N THR A 80 -11.65 -9.03 -1.01
CA THR A 80 -10.41 -9.75 -1.27
C THR A 80 -9.38 -9.38 -0.20
N LEU A 81 -8.95 -10.37 0.57
CA LEU A 81 -7.88 -10.23 1.57
C LEU A 81 -6.61 -10.94 1.08
N PHE A 82 -5.47 -10.26 1.06
CA PHE A 82 -4.22 -10.87 0.59
C PHE A 82 -2.97 -10.32 1.28
N ILE A 83 -1.87 -11.04 1.08
CA ILE A 83 -0.52 -10.64 1.50
C ILE A 83 0.20 -10.11 0.27
N GLN A 84 0.80 -8.92 0.36
CA GLN A 84 1.43 -8.24 -0.77
C GLN A 84 2.50 -9.11 -1.46
N SER A 85 3.37 -9.77 -0.68
CA SER A 85 4.41 -10.66 -1.21
C SER A 85 3.89 -11.88 -1.97
N HIS A 86 2.61 -12.23 -1.84
CA HIS A 86 1.99 -13.30 -2.62
C HIS A 86 1.51 -12.84 -4.00
N VAL A 87 1.64 -11.55 -4.30
CA VAL A 87 1.26 -10.94 -5.58
C VAL A 87 2.53 -10.43 -6.28
N PRO A 88 3.24 -11.28 -7.04
CA PRO A 88 4.49 -10.88 -7.70
C PRO A 88 4.30 -9.74 -8.72
N ALA A 89 3.08 -9.56 -9.23
CA ALA A 89 2.74 -8.44 -10.11
C ALA A 89 2.94 -7.06 -9.46
N SER A 90 2.85 -6.94 -8.12
CA SER A 90 3.13 -5.67 -7.44
C SER A 90 4.58 -5.22 -7.65
N THR A 91 5.55 -6.14 -7.51
CA THR A 91 6.97 -5.80 -7.66
C THR A 91 7.37 -5.65 -9.12
N GLU A 92 6.78 -6.43 -10.02
CA GLU A 92 6.96 -6.28 -11.46
C GLU A 92 6.48 -4.91 -11.95
N LEU A 93 5.27 -4.50 -11.55
CA LEU A 93 4.74 -3.19 -11.90
C LEU A 93 5.56 -2.06 -11.24
N ALA A 94 6.01 -2.23 -10.00
CA ALA A 94 6.87 -1.24 -9.34
C ALA A 94 8.18 -1.03 -10.10
N TRP A 95 8.77 -2.07 -10.69
CA TRP A 95 9.94 -1.95 -11.55
C TRP A 95 9.63 -1.11 -12.80
N ILE A 96 8.52 -1.41 -13.50
CA ILE A 96 8.10 -0.67 -14.70
C ILE A 96 7.86 0.81 -14.36
N LEU A 97 7.16 1.10 -13.27
CA LEU A 97 6.89 2.46 -12.82
C LEU A 97 8.17 3.20 -12.38
N SER A 98 9.15 2.49 -11.82
CA SER A 98 10.44 3.06 -11.44
C SER A 98 11.17 3.64 -12.65
N ALA A 99 11.08 3.00 -13.82
CA ALA A 99 11.65 3.50 -15.07
C ALA A 99 10.98 4.81 -15.58
N LEU A 100 9.84 5.19 -15.02
CA LEU A 100 9.13 6.45 -15.32
C LEU A 100 9.24 7.49 -14.19
N THR A 101 9.82 7.11 -13.05
CA THR A 101 9.85 7.93 -11.84
C THR A 101 11.13 8.74 -11.77
N PRO A 102 11.08 10.09 -11.85
CA PRO A 102 12.26 10.92 -11.70
C PRO A 102 12.82 10.83 -10.28
N PHE A 103 14.12 10.63 -10.17
CA PHE A 103 14.83 10.60 -8.88
C PHE A 103 14.50 11.80 -7.97
N GLY A 104 14.42 13.00 -8.55
CA GLY A 104 14.10 14.22 -7.80
C GLY A 104 12.70 14.24 -7.19
N GLU A 105 11.72 13.53 -7.76
CA GLU A 105 10.37 13.43 -7.17
C GLU A 105 10.41 12.65 -5.85
N LEU A 106 11.11 11.51 -5.83
CA LEU A 106 11.28 10.69 -4.63
C LEU A 106 12.11 11.41 -3.56
N ARG A 107 13.20 12.09 -3.94
CA ARG A 107 14.05 12.83 -3.01
C ARG A 107 13.31 13.95 -2.26
N ARG A 108 12.23 14.48 -2.84
CA ARG A 108 11.42 15.55 -2.21
C ARG A 108 10.32 15.01 -1.29
N MET A 109 10.11 13.70 -1.20
CA MET A 109 9.10 13.11 -0.34
C MET A 109 9.37 13.44 1.13
N THR A 110 8.36 13.92 1.85
CA THR A 110 8.49 14.36 3.23
C THR A 110 8.83 13.18 4.13
N GLN A 111 8.14 12.04 3.97
CA GLN A 111 8.42 10.83 4.76
C GLN A 111 9.83 10.29 4.54
N PHE A 112 10.37 10.40 3.32
CA PHE A 112 11.76 10.02 3.06
C PHE A 112 12.73 10.87 3.88
N LYS A 113 12.53 12.19 3.94
CA LYS A 113 13.36 13.10 4.73
C LYS A 113 13.21 12.88 6.23
N GLU A 114 11.98 12.75 6.71
CA GLU A 114 11.66 12.56 8.13
C GLU A 114 12.18 11.23 8.69
N LYS A 115 12.12 10.15 7.89
CA LYS A 115 12.70 8.84 8.26
C LYS A 115 14.22 8.78 8.13
N GLY A 116 14.90 9.91 7.92
CA GLY A 116 16.35 9.98 7.83
C GLY A 116 16.93 9.43 6.52
N GLY A 117 16.14 9.46 5.45
CA GLY A 117 16.51 8.97 4.13
C GLY A 117 17.69 9.68 3.48
N GLU A 118 18.04 10.90 3.92
CA GLU A 118 19.21 11.63 3.42
C GLU A 118 20.54 11.15 4.05
N LYS A 119 20.51 10.17 4.96
CA LYS A 119 21.71 9.54 5.51
C LYS A 119 22.21 8.46 4.55
N ASP A 120 23.53 8.31 4.44
CA ASP A 120 24.14 7.23 3.65
C ASP A 120 23.76 5.81 4.11
N SER A 121 23.30 5.67 5.36
CA SER A 121 22.80 4.41 5.92
C SER A 121 21.36 4.07 5.53
N ALA A 122 20.65 4.96 4.85
CA ALA A 122 19.27 4.71 4.43
C ALA A 122 19.24 3.60 3.37
N ASN A 123 18.34 2.63 3.55
CA ASN A 123 18.17 1.59 2.53
C ASN A 123 17.42 2.14 1.31
N VAL A 124 17.72 1.59 0.13
CA VAL A 124 17.09 2.01 -1.14
C VAL A 124 15.57 1.79 -1.11
N GLY A 125 15.10 0.76 -0.38
CA GLY A 125 13.67 0.51 -0.22
C GLY A 125 12.91 1.68 0.40
N LEU A 126 13.49 2.34 1.41
CA LEU A 126 12.92 3.56 2.02
C LEU A 126 12.78 4.71 1.01
N PHE A 127 13.65 4.77 0.01
CA PHE A 127 13.58 5.76 -1.07
C PHE A 127 12.52 5.38 -2.13
N THR A 128 12.41 4.09 -2.46
CA THR A 128 11.61 3.61 -3.58
C THR A 128 10.22 3.07 -3.21
N TYR A 129 9.90 2.87 -1.93
CA TYR A 129 8.58 2.36 -1.52
C TYR A 129 7.39 3.22 -2.01
N PRO A 130 7.49 4.55 -2.23
CA PRO A 130 6.39 5.29 -2.83
C PRO A 130 5.99 4.79 -4.23
N VAL A 131 6.97 4.27 -5.00
CA VAL A 131 6.71 3.66 -6.31
C VAL A 131 6.06 2.29 -6.16
N LEU A 132 6.48 1.51 -5.16
CA LEU A 132 5.81 0.24 -4.82
C LEU A 132 4.35 0.49 -4.40
N MET A 133 4.09 1.51 -3.58
CA MET A 133 2.73 1.89 -3.18
C MET A 133 1.90 2.31 -4.40
N ALA A 134 2.48 3.04 -5.35
CA ALA A 134 1.80 3.36 -6.60
C ALA A 134 1.46 2.09 -7.41
N ALA A 135 2.38 1.12 -7.48
CA ALA A 135 2.11 -0.17 -8.12
C ALA A 135 0.97 -0.94 -7.43
N ASP A 136 0.98 -1.00 -6.09
CA ASP A 136 -0.07 -1.66 -5.31
C ASP A 136 -1.45 -1.04 -5.56
N ILE A 137 -1.53 0.26 -5.84
CA ILE A 137 -2.80 0.94 -6.17
C ILE A 137 -3.20 0.70 -7.63
N LEU A 138 -2.27 0.92 -8.56
CA LEU A 138 -2.56 0.94 -9.99
C LEU A 138 -2.80 -0.46 -10.57
N LEU A 139 -2.25 -1.51 -9.96
CA LEU A 139 -2.48 -2.89 -10.37
C LEU A 139 -3.97 -3.29 -10.34
N TYR A 140 -4.76 -2.63 -9.49
CA TYR A 140 -6.18 -2.94 -9.28
C TYR A 140 -7.13 -1.87 -9.84
N ASP A 141 -6.62 -0.87 -10.56
CA ASP A 141 -7.42 0.25 -11.09
C ASP A 141 -8.33 0.90 -10.02
N ALA A 142 -7.79 1.06 -8.81
CA ALA A 142 -8.56 1.53 -7.67
C ALA A 142 -9.05 2.98 -7.84
N LYS A 143 -10.34 3.20 -7.65
CA LYS A 143 -10.94 4.55 -7.65
C LYS A 143 -10.89 5.23 -6.29
N THR A 144 -10.86 4.44 -5.22
CA THR A 144 -10.84 4.92 -3.85
C THR A 144 -9.70 4.26 -3.09
N VAL A 145 -8.88 5.08 -2.42
CA VAL A 145 -7.75 4.60 -1.60
C VAL A 145 -7.82 5.28 -0.23
N PRO A 146 -8.49 4.67 0.77
CA PRO A 146 -8.54 5.22 2.12
C PRO A 146 -7.15 5.17 2.76
N VAL A 147 -6.62 6.33 3.12
CA VAL A 147 -5.30 6.49 3.76
C VAL A 147 -5.33 7.65 4.76
N GLY A 148 -4.33 7.69 5.65
CA GLY A 148 -4.09 8.84 6.52
C GLY A 148 -3.59 10.07 5.77
N GLU A 149 -3.72 11.25 6.38
CA GLU A 149 -3.27 12.52 5.78
C GLU A 149 -1.77 12.53 5.44
N ASP A 150 -0.97 11.78 6.21
CA ASP A 150 0.47 11.62 5.99
C ASP A 150 0.80 10.93 4.67
N GLN A 151 -0.15 10.22 4.05
CA GLN A 151 0.03 9.46 2.81
C GLN A 151 -0.43 10.21 1.55
N LEU A 152 -0.96 11.43 1.68
CA LEU A 152 -1.48 12.20 0.54
C LEU A 152 -0.44 12.43 -0.55
N GLN A 153 0.83 12.63 -0.18
CA GLN A 153 1.92 12.83 -1.13
C GLN A 153 2.16 11.57 -1.99
N HIS A 154 2.00 10.38 -1.42
CA HIS A 154 2.13 9.13 -2.15
C HIS A 154 0.96 8.89 -3.10
N LEU A 155 -0.25 9.28 -2.72
CA LEU A 155 -1.40 9.24 -3.63
C LEU A 155 -1.18 10.16 -4.84
N GLU A 156 -0.66 11.36 -4.64
CA GLU A 156 -0.36 12.26 -5.76
C GLU A 156 0.77 11.72 -6.65
N LEU A 157 1.76 11.03 -6.07
CA LEU A 157 2.76 10.30 -6.85
C LEU A 157 2.10 9.21 -7.70
N ALA A 158 1.22 8.38 -7.13
CA ALA A 158 0.52 7.34 -7.87
C ALA A 158 -0.30 7.92 -9.05
N ARG A 159 -1.02 9.01 -8.83
CA ARG A 159 -1.75 9.73 -9.90
C ARG A 159 -0.81 10.28 -10.97
N THR A 160 0.35 10.79 -10.57
CA THR A 160 1.37 11.31 -11.48
C THR A 160 1.97 10.19 -12.33
N LEU A 161 2.27 9.04 -11.74
CA LEU A 161 2.79 7.87 -12.44
C LEU A 161 1.75 7.26 -13.39
N ALA A 162 0.48 7.19 -13.00
CA ALA A 162 -0.62 6.79 -13.88
C ALA A 162 -0.70 7.69 -15.13
N ARG A 163 -0.67 9.02 -14.95
CA ARG A 163 -0.66 9.98 -16.06
C ARG A 163 0.56 9.83 -16.97
N LYS A 164 1.76 9.67 -16.40
CA LYS A 164 3.01 9.48 -17.15
C LYS A 164 2.99 8.18 -17.95
N PHE A 165 2.55 7.09 -17.33
CA PHE A 165 2.39 5.80 -18.00
C PHE A 165 1.41 5.92 -19.16
N ASN A 166 0.23 6.50 -18.91
CA ASN A 166 -0.80 6.65 -19.93
C ASN A 166 -0.38 7.54 -21.10
N ALA A 167 0.37 8.61 -20.83
CA ALA A 167 0.89 9.49 -21.86
C ALA A 167 1.91 8.77 -22.78
N LYS A 168 2.67 7.81 -22.24
CA LYS A 168 3.70 7.09 -22.97
C LYS A 168 3.19 5.84 -23.69
N PHE A 169 2.27 5.10 -23.08
CA PHE A 169 1.84 3.78 -23.55
C PHE A 169 0.37 3.71 -23.97
N GLY A 170 -0.36 4.82 -23.88
CA GLY A 170 -1.81 4.85 -24.11
C GLY A 170 -2.61 4.63 -22.83
N LYS A 171 -3.93 4.81 -22.88
CA LYS A 171 -4.80 4.81 -21.70
C LYS A 171 -4.93 3.39 -21.11
N VAL A 172 -4.12 3.09 -20.09
CA VAL A 172 -4.09 1.81 -19.37
C VAL A 172 -4.69 1.99 -17.97
N PHE A 173 -4.14 2.89 -17.16
CA PHE A 173 -4.64 3.17 -15.81
C PHE A 173 -5.77 4.21 -15.80
N ILE A 174 -6.61 4.17 -14.76
CA ILE A 174 -7.73 5.11 -14.56
C ILE A 174 -7.30 6.38 -13.81
#